data_AF-A0A437JLF5-F1
#
_entry.id   AF-A0A437JLF5-F1
#
_cell.length_a   1.000
_cell.length_b   1.000
_cell.length_c   1.000
_cell.angle_alpha   90.00
_cell.angle_beta   90.00
_cell.angle_gamma   90.00
#
_symmetry.space_group_name_H-M   'P 1'
#
loop_
_entity.id
_entity.type
_entity.pdbx_description
1 polymer ?
#
loop_
_entity_poly.entity_id
_entity_poly.type
_entity_poly.pdbx_seq_one_letter_code
_entity_poly.pdbx_strand_id
1 'polypeptide(L)'
;MTFKQILADKKAKRWAFLSWSGSALLLLSMFYVELGQLWFTPFVYSILLAVLPFSNNNKNHQLFPEFFDDPFSQLRLEGEMLHVKQHQVEAVNVKKVAIDKLDDTKAFIDFPYTMYGKLKFSFPLEQLPAVKAFFHQRCPQIEIIS
;
A
#
# COMPACT_ATOMS: atom_id res chain seq x y z
N MET A 1 -10.66 -9.56 -1.41
CA MET A 1 -9.80 -10.75 -1.19
C MET A 1 -10.63 -12.01 -1.42
N THR A 2 -10.16 -13.02 -2.17
CA THR A 2 -10.92 -14.26 -2.39
C THR A 2 -10.72 -15.25 -1.24
N PHE A 3 -11.66 -16.18 -1.04
CA PHE A 3 -11.55 -17.21 0.00
C PHE A 3 -10.25 -18.02 -0.09
N LYS A 4 -9.84 -18.35 -1.33
CA LYS A 4 -8.57 -19.04 -1.61
C LYS A 4 -7.35 -18.23 -1.14
N GLN A 5 -7.37 -16.90 -1.32
CA GLN A 5 -6.29 -16.02 -0.86
C GLN A 5 -6.21 -15.92 0.67
N ILE A 6 -7.37 -15.88 1.35
CA ILE A 6 -7.43 -15.84 2.82
C ILE A 6 -6.85 -17.12 3.43
N LEU A 7 -7.13 -18.27 2.82
CA LEU A 7 -6.60 -19.55 3.28
C LEU A 7 -5.11 -19.74 2.98
N ALA A 8 -4.59 -19.12 1.91
CA ALA A 8 -3.19 -19.20 1.52
C ALA A 8 -2.27 -18.36 2.41
N ASP A 9 -2.74 -17.22 2.92
CA ASP A 9 -1.97 -16.33 3.81
C ASP A 9 -2.17 -16.73 5.29
N LYS A 10 -1.07 -17.06 5.99
CA LYS A 10 -1.10 -17.52 7.39
C LYS A 10 -1.66 -16.46 8.35
N LYS A 11 -1.43 -15.17 8.10
CA LYS A 11 -1.92 -14.07 8.93
C LYS A 11 -3.39 -13.79 8.63
N ALA A 12 -3.76 -13.78 7.35
CA ALA A 12 -5.16 -13.62 6.93
C ALA A 12 -6.05 -14.77 7.44
N LYS A 13 -5.56 -16.02 7.37
CA LYS A 13 -6.25 -17.20 7.88
C LYS A 13 -6.52 -17.12 9.38
N ARG A 14 -5.53 -16.73 10.18
CA ARG A 14 -5.68 -16.58 11.64
C ARG A 14 -6.70 -15.50 11.99
N TRP A 15 -6.65 -14.38 11.29
CA TRP A 15 -7.59 -13.28 11.51
C TRP A 15 -9.02 -13.65 11.07
N ALA A 16 -9.16 -14.35 9.93
CA ALA A 16 -10.45 -14.86 9.47
C ALA A 16 -11.07 -15.82 10.48
N PHE A 17 -10.28 -16.74 11.03
CA PHE A 17 -10.74 -17.68 12.05
C PHE A 17 -11.21 -16.97 13.33
N LEU A 18 -10.48 -15.95 13.80
CA LEU A 18 -10.86 -15.14 14.96
C LEU A 18 -12.17 -14.37 14.72
N SER A 19 -12.32 -13.80 13.52
CA SER A 19 -13.53 -13.05 13.15
C SER A 19 -14.76 -13.97 13.04
N TRP A 20 -14.62 -15.13 12.41
CA TRP A 20 -15.70 -16.11 12.26
C TRP A 20 -16.10 -16.76 13.58
N SER A 21 -15.14 -17.05 14.46
CA SER A 21 -15.45 -17.53 15.81
C SER A 21 -16.20 -16.48 16.65
N GLY A 22 -15.82 -15.20 16.55
CA GLY A 22 -16.57 -14.10 17.16
C GLY A 22 -17.99 -13.95 16.60
N SER A 23 -18.17 -14.08 15.28
CA SER A 23 -19.49 -14.09 14.63
C SER A 23 -20.38 -15.23 15.14
N ALA A 24 -19.84 -16.44 15.26
CA ALA A 24 -20.58 -17.59 15.80
C ALA A 24 -20.99 -17.39 17.27
N LEU A 25 -20.09 -16.82 18.10
CA LEU A 25 -20.39 -16.50 19.50
C LEU A 25 -21.50 -15.45 19.63
N LEU A 26 -21.54 -14.44 18.77
CA LEU A 26 -22.62 -13.44 18.77
C LEU A 26 -23.96 -14.02 18.32
N LEU A 27 -23.97 -14.98 17.38
CA LEU A 27 -25.21 -15.69 17.03
C LEU A 27 -25.71 -16.53 18.21
N LEU A 28 -24.80 -17.19 18.93
CA LEU A 28 -25.15 -17.90 20.16
C LEU A 28 -25.68 -16.96 21.24
N SER A 29 -25.11 -15.77 21.38
CA SER A 29 -25.59 -14.79 22.37
C SER A 29 -27.00 -14.27 22.07
N MET A 30 -27.50 -14.38 20.83
CA MET A 30 -28.89 -14.01 20.50
C MET A 30 -29.93 -14.73 21.35
N PHE A 31 -29.68 -15.99 21.72
CA PHE A 31 -30.59 -16.80 22.52
C PHE A 31 -30.65 -16.39 24.00
N TYR A 32 -29.72 -15.55 24.44
CA TYR A 32 -29.60 -15.07 25.81
C TYR A 32 -29.99 -13.59 25.96
N VAL A 33 -30.39 -12.92 24.87
CA VAL A 33 -30.89 -11.54 24.92
C VAL A 33 -32.34 -11.56 25.39
N GLU A 34 -32.63 -10.89 26.50
CA GLU A 34 -34.00 -10.75 27.01
C GLU A 34 -34.91 -10.06 25.98
N LEU A 35 -36.16 -10.53 25.92
CA LEU A 35 -37.21 -10.08 25.00
C LEU A 35 -37.64 -8.64 25.38
N GLY A 36 -36.82 -7.67 25.01
CA GLY A 36 -36.98 -6.25 25.38
C GLY A 36 -35.80 -5.38 24.99
N GLN A 37 -34.62 -5.97 24.80
CA GLN A 37 -33.45 -5.31 24.22
C GLN A 37 -33.42 -5.53 22.70
N LEU A 38 -32.67 -4.70 21.95
CA LEU A 38 -32.55 -4.75 20.49
C LEU A 38 -31.98 -6.11 20.03
N TRP A 39 -32.83 -7.13 19.94
CA TRP A 39 -32.48 -8.53 19.68
C TRP A 39 -31.71 -8.73 18.37
N PHE A 40 -31.84 -7.79 17.43
CA PHE A 40 -31.12 -7.80 16.16
C PHE A 40 -29.68 -7.29 16.26
N THR A 41 -29.26 -6.66 17.37
CA THR A 41 -27.88 -6.16 17.53
C THR A 41 -26.83 -7.27 17.40
N PRO A 42 -26.90 -8.39 18.14
CA PRO A 42 -25.97 -9.51 17.95
C PRO A 42 -25.99 -10.07 16.52
N PHE A 43 -27.14 -10.06 15.84
CA PHE A 43 -27.25 -10.50 14.44
C PHE A 43 -26.47 -9.59 13.49
N VAL A 44 -26.66 -8.26 13.60
CA VAL A 44 -25.97 -7.27 12.77
C VAL A 44 -24.45 -7.34 12.98
N TYR A 45 -24.00 -7.40 14.23
CA TYR A 45 -22.57 -7.51 14.54
C TYR A 45 -21.96 -8.84 14.07
N SER A 46 -22.73 -9.93 14.11
CA SER A 46 -22.30 -11.21 13.55
C SER A 46 -22.05 -11.13 12.04
N ILE A 47 -22.97 -10.53 11.29
CA ILE A 47 -22.81 -10.35 9.84
C ILE A 47 -21.57 -9.49 9.54
N LEU A 48 -21.35 -8.41 10.28
CA LEU A 48 -20.17 -7.56 10.12
C LEU A 48 -18.87 -8.34 10.37
N LEU A 49 -18.81 -9.14 11.44
CA LEU A 49 -17.66 -10.01 11.73
C LEU A 49 -17.47 -11.10 10.67
N ALA A 50 -18.53 -11.61 10.05
CA ALA A 50 -18.43 -12.62 9.01
C ALA A 50 -17.77 -12.07 7.72
N VAL A 51 -18.03 -10.80 7.40
CA VAL A 51 -17.57 -10.12 6.17
C VAL A 51 -16.22 -9.43 6.33
N LEU A 52 -15.85 -9.02 7.54
CA LEU A 52 -14.56 -8.40 7.87
C LEU A 52 -13.34 -9.10 7.23
N PRO A 53 -13.19 -10.45 7.30
CA PRO A 53 -12.14 -11.24 6.63
C PRO A 53 -11.89 -10.91 5.15
N PHE A 54 -12.94 -10.54 4.43
CA PHE A 54 -12.90 -10.23 3.00
C PHE A 54 -12.60 -8.75 2.73
N SER A 55 -12.87 -7.89 3.71
CA SER A 55 -12.64 -6.44 3.67
C SER A 55 -11.20 -6.06 4.05
N ASN A 56 -10.44 -6.98 4.66
CA ASN A 56 -9.01 -6.77 4.89
C ASN A 56 -8.26 -6.80 3.56
N ASN A 57 -8.31 -5.66 2.88
CA ASN A 57 -7.42 -5.34 1.80
C ASN A 57 -6.02 -5.39 2.38
N ASN A 58 -5.31 -6.43 1.97
CA ASN A 58 -3.88 -6.56 2.12
C ASN A 58 -3.27 -5.24 1.61
N LYS A 59 -3.04 -4.26 2.50
CA LYS A 59 -2.44 -2.94 2.21
C LYS A 59 -1.03 -3.05 1.60
N ASN A 60 -0.55 -4.28 1.40
CA ASN A 60 0.67 -4.58 0.69
C ASN A 60 0.57 -4.51 -0.84
N HIS A 61 -0.62 -4.40 -1.42
CA HIS A 61 -0.78 -4.04 -2.83
C HIS A 61 -1.24 -2.59 -2.95
N GLN A 62 -0.31 -1.63 -2.77
CA GLN A 62 -0.44 -0.34 -3.44
C GLN A 62 -0.34 -0.63 -4.95
N LEU A 63 -1.49 -0.97 -5.56
CA LEU A 63 -1.64 -1.20 -7.00
C LEU A 63 -1.29 0.07 -7.78
N PHE A 64 -1.56 1.23 -7.18
CA PHE A 64 -1.21 2.53 -7.72
C PHE A 64 -0.18 3.21 -6.82
N PRO A 65 0.91 3.77 -7.40
CA PRO A 65 1.84 4.58 -6.65
C PRO A 65 1.11 5.79 -6.06
N GLU A 66 1.38 6.13 -4.79
CA GLU A 66 0.86 7.39 -4.20
C GLU A 66 1.19 8.57 -5.10
N PHE A 67 0.22 9.46 -5.30
CA PHE A 67 0.34 10.61 -6.19
C PHE A 67 0.75 11.85 -5.38
N PHE A 68 1.76 12.57 -5.88
CA PHE A 68 2.22 13.83 -5.31
C PHE A 68 2.23 14.90 -6.39
N ASP A 69 1.58 16.04 -6.13
CA ASP A 69 1.55 17.19 -7.04
C ASP A 69 2.95 17.78 -7.28
N ASP A 70 3.81 17.74 -6.25
CA ASP A 70 5.21 18.14 -6.32
C ASP A 70 6.14 16.95 -6.02
N PRO A 71 6.78 16.34 -7.04
CA PRO A 71 7.74 15.25 -6.87
C PRO A 71 9.00 15.67 -6.10
N PHE A 72 9.43 16.93 -6.14
CA PHE A 72 10.63 17.41 -5.44
C PHE A 72 10.38 17.64 -3.94
N SER A 73 9.11 17.70 -3.52
CA SER A 73 8.77 17.61 -2.10
C SER A 73 9.14 16.25 -1.51
N GLN A 74 9.09 15.19 -2.33
CA GLN A 74 9.35 13.81 -1.92
C GLN A 74 10.71 13.29 -2.39
N LEU A 75 11.38 14.01 -3.30
CA LEU A 75 12.66 13.63 -3.88
C LEU A 75 13.69 14.73 -3.61
N ARG A 76 14.65 14.44 -2.72
CA ARG A 76 15.74 15.37 -2.41
C ARG A 76 17.06 14.63 -2.33
N LEU A 77 18.13 15.31 -2.71
CA LEU A 77 19.49 14.82 -2.52
C LEU A 77 20.16 15.72 -1.46
N GLU A 78 20.48 15.14 -0.31
CA GLU A 78 21.21 15.81 0.77
C GLU A 78 22.55 15.09 0.97
N GLY A 79 23.62 15.69 0.44
CA GLY A 79 24.94 15.06 0.40
C GLY A 79 24.94 13.78 -0.45
N GLU A 80 25.24 12.65 0.19
CA GLU A 80 25.26 11.32 -0.45
C GLU A 80 23.94 10.55 -0.28
N MET A 81 22.98 11.10 0.48
CA MET A 81 21.70 10.47 0.78
C MET A 81 20.62 10.99 -0.17
N LEU A 82 19.98 10.06 -0.87
CA LEU A 82 18.77 10.29 -1.65
C LEU A 82 17.55 10.05 -0.76
N HIS A 83 16.80 11.11 -0.51
CA HIS A 83 15.56 11.10 0.25
C HIS A 83 14.42 10.84 -0.71
N VAL A 84 13.70 9.75 -0.49
CA VAL A 84 12.54 9.31 -1.26
C VAL A 84 11.39 9.07 -0.30
N LYS A 85 10.38 9.94 -0.33
CA LYS A 85 9.28 9.99 0.66
C LYS A 85 9.83 10.14 2.09
N GLN A 86 9.56 9.16 2.95
CA GLN A 86 10.01 9.08 4.34
C GLN A 86 11.31 8.27 4.50
N HIS A 87 11.83 7.70 3.41
CA HIS A 87 13.01 6.85 3.43
C HIS A 87 14.24 7.59 2.91
N GLN A 88 15.40 7.25 3.48
CA GLN A 88 16.70 7.73 3.05
C GLN A 88 17.50 6.55 2.52
N VAL A 89 18.07 6.71 1.33
CA VAL A 89 18.87 5.68 0.67
C VAL A 89 20.16 6.32 0.19
N GLU A 90 21.31 5.71 0.47
CA GLU A 90 22.56 6.14 -0.12
C GLU A 90 22.48 6.07 -1.65
N ALA A 91 22.81 7.17 -2.32
CA ALA A 91 22.72 7.24 -3.79
C ALA A 91 23.62 6.19 -4.48
N VAL A 92 24.70 5.77 -3.82
CA VAL A 92 25.62 4.71 -4.30
C VAL A 92 24.95 3.33 -4.34
N ASN A 93 23.99 3.08 -3.45
CA ASN A 93 23.27 1.81 -3.39
C ASN A 93 22.11 1.73 -4.39
N VAL A 94 21.74 2.87 -5.01
CA VAL A 94 20.72 2.94 -6.05
C VAL A 94 21.39 2.83 -7.41
N LYS A 95 21.31 1.66 -8.06
CA LYS A 95 21.90 1.47 -9.39
C LYS A 95 20.98 1.93 -10.51
N LYS A 96 19.68 1.69 -10.35
CA LYS A 96 18.68 1.91 -11.39
C LYS A 96 17.41 2.52 -10.81
N VAL A 97 16.77 3.37 -11.60
CA VAL A 97 15.47 3.97 -11.28
C VAL A 97 14.62 3.88 -12.53
N ALA A 98 13.41 3.33 -12.39
CA ALA A 98 12.43 3.32 -13.47
C ALA A 98 11.64 4.63 -13.45
N ILE A 99 11.66 5.38 -14.54
CA ILE A 99 10.93 6.66 -14.68
C ILE A 99 10.26 6.69 -16.05
N ASP A 100 8.95 6.49 -16.06
CA ASP A 100 8.18 6.51 -17.30
C ASP A 100 6.76 7.10 -17.14
N LYS A 101 6.11 7.30 -18.28
CA LYS A 101 4.71 7.70 -18.36
C LYS A 101 3.83 6.58 -17.80
N LEU A 102 2.96 6.93 -16.85
CA LEU A 102 1.95 6.02 -16.33
C LEU A 102 0.68 6.09 -17.17
N ASP A 103 0.18 7.31 -17.38
CA ASP A 103 -1.05 7.63 -18.11
C ASP A 103 -0.92 9.00 -18.80
N ASP A 104 -1.94 9.48 -19.50
CA ASP A 104 -1.92 10.77 -20.21
C ASP A 104 -1.71 12.00 -19.33
N THR A 105 -1.94 11.88 -18.03
CA THR A 105 -1.77 12.98 -17.06
C THR A 105 -0.69 12.71 -16.01
N LYS A 106 -0.16 11.49 -15.94
CA LYS A 106 0.68 11.04 -14.83
C LYS A 106 1.93 10.30 -15.30
N ALA A 107 3.00 10.50 -14.56
CA ALA A 107 4.22 9.73 -14.63
C ALA A 107 4.44 8.98 -13.32
N PHE A 108 5.35 8.02 -13.32
CA PHE A 108 5.76 7.31 -12.12
C PHE A 108 7.28 7.26 -11.98
N ILE A 109 7.70 7.03 -10.75
CA ILE A 109 9.07 6.65 -10.40
C ILE A 109 9.03 5.39 -9.53
N ASP A 110 9.91 4.45 -9.84
CA ASP A 110 10.10 3.22 -9.09
C ASP A 110 11.60 2.96 -8.91
N PHE A 111 11.98 2.52 -7.72
CA PHE A 111 13.36 2.22 -7.35
C PHE A 111 13.50 0.71 -7.20
N PRO A 112 13.72 -0.02 -8.32
CA PRO A 112 13.84 -1.46 -8.30
C PRO A 112 15.03 -1.88 -7.43
N TYR A 113 14.86 -2.92 -6.62
CA TYR A 113 15.90 -3.54 -5.78
C TYR A 113 16.36 -2.77 -4.53
N THR A 114 15.65 -1.74 -4.10
CA THR A 114 15.89 -1.17 -2.76
C THR A 114 15.37 -2.12 -1.67
N MET A 115 16.11 -2.30 -0.56
CA MET A 115 15.70 -3.17 0.57
C MET A 115 14.32 -2.82 1.14
N TYR A 116 13.83 -1.61 0.87
CA TYR A 116 12.54 -1.10 1.35
C TYR A 116 11.34 -1.49 0.46
N GLY A 117 11.58 -2.16 -0.68
CA GLY A 117 10.57 -2.87 -1.48
C GLY A 117 9.41 -2.04 -2.06
N LYS A 118 9.31 -0.73 -1.77
CA LYS A 118 8.15 0.12 -2.09
C LYS A 118 8.48 1.61 -2.23
N LEU A 119 9.69 1.94 -2.68
CA LEU A 119 10.00 3.33 -3.05
C LEU A 119 9.43 3.59 -4.44
N LYS A 120 8.11 3.80 -4.52
CA LYS A 120 7.42 4.17 -5.75
C LYS A 120 6.37 5.24 -5.51
N PHE A 121 6.28 6.20 -6.42
CA PHE A 121 5.25 7.22 -6.40
C PHE A 121 4.93 7.73 -7.80
N SER A 122 3.81 8.42 -7.93
CA SER A 122 3.34 9.03 -9.17
C SER A 122 3.28 10.55 -9.03
N PHE A 123 3.40 11.24 -10.15
CA PHE A 123 3.47 12.71 -10.20
C PHE A 123 2.94 13.22 -11.55
N PRO A 124 2.67 14.53 -11.71
CA PRO A 124 2.17 15.09 -12.97
C PRO A 124 3.14 14.84 -14.14
N LEU A 125 2.61 14.41 -15.30
CA LEU A 125 3.42 14.13 -16.50
C LEU A 125 4.29 15.31 -16.92
N GLU A 126 3.80 16.53 -16.75
CA GLU A 126 4.50 17.79 -17.07
C GLU A 126 5.87 17.90 -16.40
N GLN A 127 6.04 17.26 -15.24
CA GLN A 127 7.29 17.30 -14.47
C GLN A 127 8.24 16.14 -14.80
N LEU A 128 7.85 15.20 -15.67
CA LEU A 128 8.70 14.08 -16.09
C LEU A 128 10.07 14.53 -16.63
N PRO A 129 10.17 15.54 -17.53
CA PRO A 129 11.46 16.01 -18.01
C PRO A 129 12.33 16.58 -16.89
N ALA A 130 11.73 17.30 -15.93
CA ALA A 130 12.44 17.89 -14.80
C ALA A 130 12.98 16.80 -13.85
N VAL A 131 12.19 15.77 -13.57
CA VAL A 131 12.62 14.63 -12.74
C VAL A 131 13.74 13.85 -13.42
N LYS A 132 13.65 13.55 -14.73
CA LYS A 132 14.74 12.90 -15.48
C LYS A 132 16.02 13.77 -15.47
N ALA A 133 15.89 15.09 -15.67
CA ALA A 133 17.01 16.01 -15.61
C ALA A 133 17.67 16.05 -14.22
N PHE A 134 16.88 15.99 -13.14
CA PHE A 134 17.41 15.92 -11.78
C PHE A 134 18.35 14.71 -11.58
N PHE A 135 17.93 13.51 -11.99
CA PHE A 135 18.78 12.33 -11.86
C PHE A 135 20.03 12.43 -12.73
N HIS A 136 19.91 12.90 -13.97
CA HIS A 136 21.09 13.09 -14.84
C HIS A 136 22.10 14.10 -14.29
N GLN A 137 21.63 15.18 -13.65
CA GLN A 137 22.51 16.25 -13.14
C GLN A 137 23.08 15.94 -11.76
N ARG A 138 22.26 15.38 -10.86
CA ARG A 138 22.61 15.23 -9.44
C ARG A 138 23.07 13.81 -9.09
N CYS A 139 22.67 12.82 -9.87
CA CYS A 139 22.99 11.40 -9.63
C CYS A 139 23.35 10.69 -10.96
N PRO A 140 24.38 11.12 -11.70
CA PRO A 140 24.71 10.58 -13.02
C PRO A 140 25.05 9.08 -13.00
N GLN A 141 25.43 8.54 -11.85
CA GLN A 141 25.69 7.11 -11.64
C GLN A 141 24.43 6.23 -11.69
N ILE A 142 23.24 6.84 -11.58
CA ILE A 142 21.97 6.13 -11.57
C ILE A 142 21.46 5.98 -13.00
N GLU A 143 21.24 4.73 -13.43
CA GLU A 143 20.67 4.44 -14.73
C GLU A 143 19.15 4.64 -14.70
N ILE A 144 18.63 5.50 -15.58
CA ILE A 144 17.19 5.67 -15.75
C ILE A 144 16.69 4.60 -16.73
N ILE A 145 15.83 3.71 -16.25
CA ILE A 145 15.09 2.76 -17.09
C ILE A 145 13.75 3.42 -17.44
N SER A 146 13.41 3.50 -18.73
CA SER A 146 12.09 3.94 -19.20
C SER A 146 11.33 2.72 -19.66
#